data_AF-A0A7X9I7I4-F1
#
_entry.id   AF-A0A7X9I7I4-F1
#
_cell.length_a   1.000
_cell.length_b   1.000
_cell.length_c   1.000
_cell.angle_alpha   90.00
_cell.angle_beta   90.00
_cell.angle_gamma   90.00
#
_symmetry.space_group_name_H-M   'P 1'
#
loop_
_entity.id
_entity.type
_entity.pdbx_description
1 polymer ?
#
loop_
_entity_poly.entity_id
_entity_poly.type
_entity_poly.pdbx_seq_one_letter_code
_entity_poly.pdbx_strand_id
1 'polypeptide(L)'
;MSTIKHFQEKKAVFQWDSVEPRTIEMEGIAGVTKHILIGREDQSPHYIMRFFRLEAGGHSELERHPQEHGVIVLQGKGTIQIADTITEVKPYDVAFISPNELHQFSNPFDEPFGFVCVIPRLTPEME
;
A
#
# COMPACT_ATOMS: atom_id res chain seq x y z
N MET A 1 19.67 12.49 5.00
CA MET A 1 19.63 13.61 4.02
C MET A 1 18.32 13.48 3.25
N SER A 2 17.68 14.60 2.88
CA SER A 2 16.46 14.56 2.08
C SER A 2 16.72 13.96 0.69
N THR A 3 15.69 13.36 0.10
CA THR A 3 15.78 12.67 -1.20
C THR A 3 14.59 13.01 -2.09
N ILE A 4 14.78 12.87 -3.40
CA ILE A 4 13.72 12.95 -4.42
C ILE A 4 13.86 11.70 -5.29
N LYS A 5 12.74 11.02 -5.54
CA LYS A 5 12.67 9.85 -6.43
C LYS A 5 11.65 10.15 -7.53
N HIS A 6 12.07 10.21 -8.79
CA HIS A 6 11.15 10.57 -9.87
C HIS A 6 10.25 9.40 -10.24
N PHE A 7 8.97 9.69 -10.39
CA PHE A 7 7.98 8.73 -10.90
C PHE A 7 8.15 8.53 -12.41
N GLN A 8 7.97 7.29 -12.85
CA GLN A 8 7.89 6.92 -14.25
C GLN A 8 6.77 5.88 -14.44
N GLU A 9 6.08 5.98 -15.56
CA GLU A 9 5.09 4.99 -15.98
C GLU A 9 5.49 4.38 -17.33
N LYS A 10 5.42 3.05 -17.42
CA LYS A 10 5.53 2.35 -18.70
C LYS A 10 4.53 1.21 -18.75
N LYS A 11 3.60 1.26 -19.72
CA LYS A 11 2.55 0.22 -19.92
C LYS A 11 1.78 -0.09 -18.62
N ALA A 12 1.27 0.94 -17.94
CA ALA A 12 0.56 0.81 -16.66
C ALA A 12 1.38 0.18 -15.52
N VAL A 13 2.71 0.18 -15.61
CA VAL A 13 3.59 -0.16 -14.49
C VAL A 13 4.16 1.12 -13.91
N PHE A 14 3.87 1.36 -12.63
CA PHE A 14 4.30 2.52 -11.87
C PHE A 14 5.66 2.21 -11.22
N GLN A 15 6.64 3.08 -11.43
CA GLN A 15 8.00 2.92 -10.90
C GLN A 15 8.55 4.26 -10.39
N TRP A 16 9.55 4.18 -9.51
CA TRP A 16 10.27 5.33 -9.00
C TRP A 16 11.77 5.07 -9.05
N ASP A 17 12.55 6.11 -9.30
CA ASP A 17 14.01 6.02 -9.32
C ASP A 17 14.54 5.44 -7.99
N SER A 18 15.45 4.48 -8.09
CA SER A 18 16.08 3.83 -6.93
C SER A 18 15.08 3.15 -5.97
N VAL A 19 13.92 2.71 -6.47
CA VAL A 19 12.95 1.89 -5.72
C VAL A 19 12.78 0.53 -6.38
N GLU A 20 13.29 -0.50 -5.73
CA GLU A 20 13.13 -1.87 -6.19
C GLU A 20 11.80 -2.46 -5.71
N PRO A 21 10.89 -2.90 -6.62
CA PRO A 21 9.67 -3.61 -6.26
C PRO A 21 9.99 -4.95 -5.59
N ARG A 22 9.15 -5.34 -4.62
CA ARG A 22 9.20 -6.67 -4.01
C ARG A 22 7.83 -7.32 -4.08
N THR A 23 7.73 -8.46 -4.76
CA THR A 23 6.55 -9.32 -4.69
C THR A 23 6.43 -9.91 -3.28
N ILE A 24 5.22 -9.91 -2.75
CA ILE A 24 4.91 -10.50 -1.45
C ILE A 24 4.14 -11.79 -1.70
N GLU A 25 4.73 -12.91 -1.27
CA GLU A 25 4.13 -14.24 -1.34
C GLU A 25 4.10 -14.82 0.07
N MET A 26 2.91 -14.91 0.65
CA MET A 26 2.65 -15.55 1.94
C MET A 26 1.19 -15.99 2.00
N GLU A 27 0.88 -16.90 2.92
CA GLU A 27 -0.50 -17.31 3.16
C GLU A 27 -1.37 -16.07 3.50
N GLY A 28 -2.55 -15.97 2.89
CA GLY A 28 -3.43 -14.81 3.05
C GLY A 28 -3.11 -13.60 2.15
N ILE A 29 -2.00 -13.61 1.40
CA ILE A 29 -1.63 -12.55 0.45
C ILE A 29 -1.48 -13.12 -0.96
N ALA A 30 -2.09 -12.45 -1.96
CA ALA A 30 -2.02 -12.89 -3.35
C ALA A 30 -1.80 -11.70 -4.30
N GLY A 31 -0.90 -11.85 -5.28
CA GLY A 31 -0.75 -10.88 -6.36
C GLY A 31 -0.32 -9.47 -5.94
N VAL A 32 0.38 -9.34 -4.81
CA VAL A 32 0.80 -8.04 -4.25
C VAL A 32 2.27 -7.75 -4.56
N THR A 33 2.53 -6.56 -5.11
CA THR A 33 3.87 -5.98 -5.22
C THR A 33 3.98 -4.75 -4.33
N LYS A 34 5.01 -4.68 -3.50
CA LYS A 34 5.29 -3.57 -2.58
C LYS A 34 6.52 -2.79 -3.00
N HIS A 35 6.42 -1.47 -2.95
CA HIS A 35 7.50 -0.52 -3.15
C HIS A 35 7.64 0.30 -1.86
N ILE A 36 8.86 0.40 -1.31
CA ILE A 36 9.13 1.33 -0.21
C ILE A 36 9.59 2.64 -0.85
N LEU A 37 8.68 3.61 -0.97
CA LEU A 37 8.96 4.89 -1.61
C LEU A 37 9.85 5.75 -0.72
N ILE A 38 9.48 5.87 0.56
CA ILE A 38 10.26 6.56 1.61
C ILE A 38 10.26 5.68 2.86
N GLY A 39 11.43 5.38 3.40
CA GLY A 39 11.52 4.53 4.60
C GLY A 39 12.83 4.66 5.36
N ARG A 40 13.25 3.55 5.98
CA ARG A 40 14.46 3.48 6.81
C ARG A 40 15.73 3.85 6.04
N GLU A 41 15.85 3.40 4.79
CA GLU A 41 17.00 3.69 3.92
C GLU A 41 17.11 5.18 3.60
N ASP A 42 15.98 5.89 3.55
CA ASP A 42 15.90 7.34 3.35
C ASP A 42 16.03 8.14 4.66
N GLN A 43 16.28 7.46 5.79
CA GLN A 43 16.37 8.06 7.13
C GLN A 43 15.07 8.76 7.59
N SER A 44 13.90 8.31 7.09
CA SER A 44 12.62 8.83 7.58
C SER A 44 12.44 8.51 9.08
N PRO A 45 12.25 9.53 9.94
CA PRO A 45 12.18 9.31 11.38
C PRO A 45 10.81 8.81 11.86
N HIS A 46 9.73 9.15 11.15
CA HIS A 46 8.37 9.02 11.71
C HIS A 46 7.42 8.17 10.88
N TYR A 47 7.67 7.99 9.60
CA TYR A 47 6.73 7.29 8.72
C TYR A 47 7.43 6.45 7.68
N ILE A 48 6.70 5.47 7.15
CA ILE A 48 7.06 4.71 5.97
C ILE A 48 5.99 4.96 4.93
N MET A 49 6.39 5.43 3.75
CA MET A 49 5.52 5.61 2.60
C MET A 49 5.77 4.47 1.62
N ARG A 50 4.71 3.76 1.28
CA ARG A 50 4.76 2.57 0.43
C ARG A 50 3.79 2.73 -0.73
N PHE A 51 4.11 2.15 -1.87
CA PHE A 51 3.15 1.93 -2.94
C PHE A 51 2.92 0.44 -3.10
N PHE A 52 1.65 0.04 -3.07
CA PHE A 52 1.23 -1.32 -3.33
C PHE A 52 0.55 -1.38 -4.69
N ARG A 53 0.82 -2.45 -5.43
CA ARG A 53 0.13 -2.80 -6.66
C ARG A 53 -0.40 -4.23 -6.54
N LEU A 54 -1.71 -4.38 -6.73
CA LEU A 54 -2.43 -5.64 -6.71
C LEU A 54 -2.81 -6.00 -8.14
N GLU A 55 -2.39 -7.18 -8.58
CA GLU A 55 -2.85 -7.76 -9.85
C GLU A 55 -4.35 -8.13 -9.78
N ALA A 56 -4.94 -8.50 -10.91
CA ALA A 56 -6.30 -9.02 -10.96
C ALA A 56 -6.48 -10.20 -10.00
N GLY A 57 -7.51 -10.14 -9.16
CA GLY A 57 -7.78 -11.12 -8.09
C GLY A 57 -6.84 -11.01 -6.89
N GLY A 58 -5.87 -10.09 -6.89
CA GLY A 58 -4.93 -9.91 -5.80
C GLY A 58 -5.56 -9.28 -4.56
N HIS A 59 -5.00 -9.58 -3.39
CA HIS A 59 -5.46 -9.04 -2.11
C HIS A 59 -4.34 -9.01 -1.07
N SER A 60 -4.43 -8.06 -0.14
CA SER A 60 -3.67 -8.09 1.11
C SER A 60 -4.22 -9.14 2.08
N GLU A 61 -3.53 -9.33 3.19
CA GLU A 61 -4.08 -10.06 4.32
C GLU A 61 -5.29 -9.29 4.88
N LEU A 62 -6.27 -10.03 5.43
CA LEU A 62 -7.33 -9.45 6.25
C LEU A 62 -6.81 -9.39 7.68
N GLU A 63 -6.38 -8.20 8.11
CA GLU A 63 -5.62 -8.04 9.34
C GLU A 63 -6.07 -6.83 10.16
N ARG A 64 -5.55 -6.74 11.38
CA ARG A 64 -5.60 -5.54 12.22
C ARG A 64 -4.28 -5.42 12.98
N HIS A 65 -3.79 -4.20 13.11
CA HIS A 65 -2.52 -3.94 13.77
C HIS A 65 -2.51 -2.51 14.34
N PRO A 66 -1.63 -2.18 15.29
CA PRO A 66 -1.65 -0.90 15.99
C PRO A 66 -1.28 0.31 15.11
N GLN A 67 -0.65 0.11 13.96
CA GLN A 67 -0.36 1.19 13.01
C GLN A 67 -1.65 1.67 12.33
N GLU A 68 -1.89 2.98 12.31
CA GLU A 68 -2.86 3.59 11.41
C GLU A 68 -2.36 3.57 9.96
N HIS A 69 -3.29 3.65 9.01
CA HIS A 69 -2.97 3.85 7.59
C HIS A 69 -3.57 5.14 7.04
N GLY A 70 -2.73 5.94 6.39
CA GLY A 70 -3.16 6.98 5.46
C GLY A 70 -2.99 6.50 4.02
N VAL A 71 -4.07 6.47 3.23
CA VAL A 71 -4.08 5.91 1.88
C VAL A 71 -4.57 6.90 0.85
N ILE A 72 -3.95 6.89 -0.33
CA ILE A 72 -4.49 7.49 -1.55
C ILE A 72 -4.36 6.50 -2.70
N VAL A 73 -5.44 6.28 -3.43
CA VAL A 73 -5.45 5.42 -4.62
C VAL A 73 -4.86 6.18 -5.80
N LEU A 74 -3.96 5.55 -6.56
CA LEU A 74 -3.30 6.16 -7.72
C LEU A 74 -3.60 5.45 -9.03
N GLN A 75 -3.93 4.16 -9.00
CA GLN A 75 -4.05 3.34 -10.20
C GLN A 75 -5.25 2.41 -10.13
N GLY A 76 -6.02 2.36 -11.21
CA GLY A 76 -7.14 1.43 -11.36
C GLY A 76 -8.22 1.64 -10.29
N LYS A 77 -9.00 0.58 -10.05
CA LYS A 77 -10.01 0.54 -9.00
C LYS A 77 -9.84 -0.73 -8.19
N GLY A 78 -10.27 -0.70 -6.94
CA GLY A 78 -10.20 -1.83 -6.02
C GLY A 78 -11.27 -1.71 -4.96
N THR A 79 -11.17 -2.55 -3.92
CA THR A 79 -12.02 -2.46 -2.75
C THR A 79 -11.17 -2.34 -1.48
N ILE A 80 -11.67 -1.58 -0.52
CA ILE A 80 -11.13 -1.54 0.84
C ILE A 80 -12.24 -2.06 1.76
N GLN A 81 -11.93 -3.13 2.47
CA GLN A 81 -12.72 -3.56 3.62
C GLN A 81 -12.24 -2.81 4.86
N ILE A 82 -13.17 -2.21 5.61
CA ILE A 82 -12.94 -1.64 6.94
C ILE A 82 -14.06 -2.14 7.85
N ALA A 83 -13.69 -2.89 8.89
CA ALA A 83 -14.61 -3.67 9.69
C ALA A 83 -15.51 -4.56 8.81
N ASP A 84 -16.83 -4.33 8.84
CA ASP A 84 -17.83 -5.11 8.09
C ASP A 84 -18.22 -4.45 6.76
N THR A 85 -17.61 -3.31 6.41
CA THR A 85 -17.97 -2.54 5.21
C THR A 85 -16.91 -2.69 4.14
N ILE A 86 -17.34 -3.06 2.93
CA ILE A 86 -16.50 -3.12 1.74
C ILE A 86 -16.90 -1.96 0.83
N THR A 87 -15.93 -1.11 0.49
CA THR A 87 -16.15 0.08 -0.36
C THR A 87 -15.29 -0.02 -1.62
N GLU A 88 -15.89 0.17 -2.79
CA GLU A 88 -15.13 0.36 -4.05
C GLU A 88 -14.43 1.72 -4.02
N VAL A 89 -13.15 1.74 -4.40
CA VAL A 89 -12.32 2.95 -4.48
C VAL A 89 -11.65 3.06 -5.84
N LYS A 90 -11.40 4.29 -6.27
CA LYS A 90 -10.80 4.63 -7.56
C LYS A 90 -9.74 5.74 -7.39
N PRO A 91 -8.98 6.13 -8.43
CA PRO A 91 -7.87 7.06 -8.28
C PRO A 91 -8.31 8.37 -7.65
N TYR A 92 -7.45 8.89 -6.78
CA TYR A 92 -7.63 10.08 -5.96
C TYR A 92 -8.59 9.96 -4.78
N ASP A 93 -9.28 8.82 -4.61
CA ASP A 93 -9.94 8.53 -3.34
C ASP A 93 -8.90 8.34 -2.23
N VAL A 94 -9.25 8.79 -1.03
CA VAL A 94 -8.41 8.70 0.16
C VAL A 94 -9.11 7.87 1.23
N ALA A 95 -8.32 7.14 2.02
CA ALA A 95 -8.83 6.40 3.16
C ALA A 95 -7.93 6.60 4.38
N PHE A 96 -8.57 6.65 5.54
CA PHE A 96 -7.91 6.54 6.83
C PHE A 96 -8.43 5.27 7.50
N ILE A 97 -7.51 4.43 7.99
CA ILE A 97 -7.85 3.22 8.74
C ILE A 97 -7.26 3.38 10.13
N SER A 98 -8.12 3.28 11.15
CA SER A 98 -7.73 3.52 12.54
C SER A 98 -6.83 2.38 13.05
N PRO A 99 -6.00 2.64 14.06
CA PRO A 99 -5.28 1.60 14.77
C PRO A 99 -6.20 0.45 15.19
N ASN A 100 -5.75 -0.79 14.97
CA ASN A 100 -6.45 -2.03 15.32
C ASN A 100 -7.81 -2.24 14.64
N GLU A 101 -8.15 -1.47 13.62
CA GLU A 101 -9.35 -1.69 12.82
C GLU A 101 -9.10 -2.83 11.82
N LEU A 102 -10.07 -3.75 11.67
CA LEU A 102 -9.94 -4.84 10.69
C LEU A 102 -10.00 -4.27 9.29
N HIS A 103 -9.07 -4.65 8.43
CA HIS A 103 -9.04 -4.14 7.07
C HIS A 103 -8.41 -5.12 6.07
N GLN A 104 -8.80 -4.96 4.81
CA GLN A 104 -8.19 -5.64 3.67
C GLN A 104 -8.28 -4.75 2.43
N PHE A 105 -7.23 -4.78 1.60
CA PHE A 105 -7.23 -4.21 0.26
C PHE A 105 -7.34 -5.32 -0.76
N SER A 106 -8.27 -5.22 -1.69
CA SER A 106 -8.53 -6.27 -2.68
C SER A 106 -8.73 -5.69 -4.07
N ASN A 107 -8.36 -6.47 -5.09
CA ASN A 107 -8.61 -6.16 -6.49
C ASN A 107 -9.50 -7.24 -7.12
N PRO A 108 -10.83 -7.11 -7.01
CA PRO A 108 -11.77 -8.06 -7.62
C PRO A 108 -11.96 -7.81 -9.14
N PHE A 109 -11.14 -6.97 -9.77
CA PHE A 109 -11.27 -6.55 -11.17
C PHE A 109 -10.12 -7.06 -12.04
N ASP A 110 -10.21 -6.77 -13.34
CA ASP A 110 -9.30 -7.33 -14.36
C ASP A 110 -8.07 -6.46 -14.64
N GLU A 111 -8.04 -5.24 -14.10
CA GLU A 111 -6.95 -4.27 -14.27
C GLU A 111 -6.19 -4.05 -12.95
N PRO A 112 -4.90 -3.67 -12.97
CA PRO A 112 -4.13 -3.47 -11.75
C PRO A 112 -4.70 -2.37 -10.85
N PHE A 113 -4.75 -2.65 -9.55
CA PHE A 113 -5.12 -1.69 -8.51
C PHE A 113 -3.88 -1.22 -7.76
N GLY A 114 -3.67 0.08 -7.63
CA GLY A 114 -2.47 0.61 -6.98
C GLY A 114 -2.75 1.82 -6.09
N PHE A 115 -2.13 1.83 -4.92
CA PHE A 115 -2.34 2.86 -3.90
C PHE A 115 -1.08 3.14 -3.10
N VAL A 116 -0.93 4.39 -2.66
CA VAL A 116 0.06 4.77 -1.66
C VAL A 116 -0.52 4.53 -0.28
N CYS A 117 0.27 3.95 0.60
CA CYS A 117 -0.05 3.72 1.99
C CYS A 117 1.09 4.26 2.86
N VAL A 118 0.75 5.19 3.75
CA VAL A 118 1.64 5.78 4.75
C VAL A 118 1.27 5.23 6.12
N ILE A 119 2.26 4.73 6.83
CA ILE A 119 2.12 4.24 8.21
C ILE A 119 3.13 4.92 9.12
N PRO A 120 2.86 5.02 10.43
CA PRO A 120 3.87 5.40 11.39
C PRO A 120 4.99 4.36 11.41
N ARG A 121 6.21 4.82 11.67
CA ARG A 121 7.32 3.93 12.00
C ARG A 121 7.24 3.62 13.48
N LEU A 122 6.71 2.45 13.85
CA LEU A 122 6.81 2.00 15.23
C LEU A 122 8.28 1.73 15.58
N THR A 123 8.67 2.08 16.81
CA THR A 123 10.00 1.79 17.32
C THR A 123 10.19 0.28 17.52
N PRO A 124 11.44 -0.22 17.56
CA PRO A 124 11.73 -1.67 17.69
C PRO A 124 11.13 -2.36 18.93
N GLU A 125 10.56 -1.60 19.86
CA GLU A 125 9.89 -2.11 21.07
C GLU A 125 8.44 -2.56 20.80
N MET A 126 7.93 -2.35 19.58
CA MET A 126 6.56 -2.63 19.15
C MET A 126 6.47 -3.54 17.91
N GLU A 127 7.59 -4.11 17.46
CA GLU A 127 7.65 -5.23 16.49
C GLU A 127 7.56 -6.57 17.22
#